data_AF-A0A957TSG9-F1
#
_entry.id   AF-A0A957TSG9-F1
#
_cell.length_a   1.000
_cell.length_b   1.000
_cell.length_c   1.000
_cell.angle_alpha   90.00
_cell.angle_beta   90.00
_cell.angle_gamma   90.00
#
_symmetry.space_group_name_H-M   'P 1'
#
loop_
_entity.id
_entity.type
_entity.pdbx_description
1 polymer ?
#
loop_
_entity_poly.entity_id
_entity_poly.type
_entity_poly.pdbx_seq_one_letter_code
_entity_poly.pdbx_strand_id
1 'polypeptide(L)'
;MSVQPTRVAFIGAGQRSVSHMAALTHIPDVEVVALADLDTDRAQSAQAKANERRAESSAPINAAVFADYRTMLDETTPDAVYL
;
A
#
# COMPACT_ATOMS: atom_id res chain seq x y z
N MET A 1 14.12 -0.95 22.48
CA MET A 1 13.97 -0.16 21.25
C MET A 1 12.68 -0.61 20.60
N SER A 2 11.71 0.27 20.38
CA SER A 2 10.53 -0.06 19.56
C SER A 2 10.98 -0.14 18.10
N VAL A 3 10.72 -1.28 17.45
CA VAL A 3 10.93 -1.40 15.99
C VAL A 3 9.84 -0.55 15.33
N GLN A 4 10.24 0.38 14.47
CA GLN A 4 9.29 1.12 13.65
C GLN A 4 8.78 0.19 12.53
N PRO A 5 7.48 0.22 12.18
CA PRO A 5 6.97 -0.60 11.08
C PRO A 5 7.72 -0.29 9.78
N THR A 6 8.00 -1.33 8.98
CA THR A 6 8.52 -1.17 7.62
C THR A 6 7.44 -0.55 6.76
N ARG A 7 7.71 0.64 6.22
CA ARG A 7 6.79 1.43 5.40
C ARG A 7 6.93 1.03 3.94
N VAL A 8 5.87 0.46 3.36
CA VAL A 8 5.86 -0.06 2.00
C VAL A 8 4.95 0.78 1.12
N ALA A 9 5.42 1.13 -0.07
CA ALA A 9 4.60 1.77 -1.11
C ALA A 9 4.46 0.88 -2.36
N PHE A 10 3.40 1.11 -3.13
CA PHE A 10 3.12 0.40 -4.39
C PHE A 10 3.15 1.36 -5.57
N ILE A 11 3.84 0.99 -6.64
CA ILE A 11 3.76 1.68 -7.94
C ILE A 11 3.08 0.72 -8.90
N GLY A 12 1.86 1.08 -9.31
CA GLY A 12 0.95 0.22 -10.07
C GLY A 12 -0.12 -0.43 -9.18
N ALA A 13 -1.38 -0.26 -9.55
CA ALA A 13 -2.56 -0.75 -8.84
C ALA A 13 -3.27 -1.88 -9.60
N GLY A 14 -2.49 -2.79 -10.19
CA GLY A 14 -3.00 -3.97 -10.89
C GLY A 14 -3.53 -5.07 -9.96
N GLN A 15 -4.05 -6.15 -10.54
CA GLN A 15 -4.57 -7.29 -9.76
C GLN A 15 -3.52 -7.92 -8.83
N ARG A 16 -2.24 -7.94 -9.24
CA ARG A 16 -1.14 -8.44 -8.40
C ARG A 16 -0.97 -7.58 -7.15
N SER A 17 -1.02 -6.26 -7.30
CA SER A 17 -0.89 -5.32 -6.18
C SER A 17 -1.97 -5.54 -5.12
N VAL A 18 -3.22 -5.82 -5.53
CA VAL A 18 -4.31 -6.15 -4.58
C VAL A 18 -3.97 -7.35 -3.71
N SER A 19 -3.48 -8.44 -4.31
CA SER A 19 -3.11 -9.64 -3.56
C SER A 19 -1.90 -9.43 -2.66
N HIS A 20 -0.90 -8.67 -3.13
CA HIS A 20 0.29 -8.35 -2.31
C HIS A 20 -0.07 -7.45 -1.13
N MET A 21 -0.86 -6.39 -1.34
CA MET A 21 -1.35 -5.52 -0.27
C MET A 21 -2.09 -6.30 0.81
N ALA A 22 -3.05 -7.16 0.42
CA ALA A 22 -3.79 -8.00 1.37
C ALA A 22 -2.87 -9.01 2.09
N ALA A 23 -1.85 -9.55 1.42
CA ALA A 23 -0.89 -10.44 2.06
C ALA A 23 -0.02 -9.70 3.10
N LEU A 24 0.44 -8.48 2.79
CA LEU A 24 1.27 -7.68 3.70
C LEU A 24 0.57 -7.35 5.02
N THR A 25 -0.77 -7.24 5.06
CA THR A 25 -1.49 -7.01 6.31
C THR A 25 -1.35 -8.14 7.33
N HIS A 26 -0.89 -9.33 6.90
CA HIS A 26 -0.65 -10.47 7.78
C HIS A 26 0.74 -10.44 8.44
N ILE A 27 1.62 -9.52 8.01
CA ILE A 27 2.97 -9.38 8.54
C ILE A 27 2.92 -8.31 9.64
N PRO A 28 3.16 -8.67 10.91
CA PRO A 28 3.32 -7.68 11.97
C PRO A 28 4.45 -6.71 11.61
N ASP A 29 4.29 -5.44 11.98
CA ASP A 29 5.29 -4.38 11.73
C ASP A 29 5.54 -4.06 10.25
N VAL A 30 4.54 -4.27 9.38
CA VAL A 30 4.51 -3.73 8.01
C VAL A 30 3.31 -2.82 7.83
N GLU A 31 3.53 -1.67 7.20
CA GLU A 31 2.47 -0.70 6.88
C GLU A 31 2.51 -0.37 5.39
N VAL A 32 1.36 -0.50 4.71
CA VAL A 32 1.21 0.01 3.35
C VAL A 32 0.86 1.50 3.43
N VAL A 33 1.81 2.36 3.09
CA VAL A 33 1.70 3.82 3.32
C VAL A 33 1.24 4.59 2.10
N ALA A 34 1.49 4.07 0.89
CA ALA A 34 1.13 4.78 -0.34
C ALA A 34 0.92 3.87 -1.56
N LEU A 35 0.11 4.34 -2.50
CA LEU A 35 -0.03 3.80 -3.85
C LEU A 35 0.15 4.91 -4.88
N ALA A 36 0.84 4.61 -5.97
CA ALA A 36 0.88 5.43 -7.16
C ALA A 36 0.35 4.65 -8.37
N ASP A 37 -0.60 5.23 -9.10
CA ASP A 37 -1.03 4.73 -10.42
C ASP A 37 -1.45 5.95 -11.25
N LEU A 38 -1.27 5.88 -12.58
CA LEU A 38 -1.68 6.98 -13.48
C LEU A 38 -3.19 7.23 -13.42
N ASP A 39 -3.96 6.21 -13.04
CA ASP A 39 -5.38 6.28 -12.74
C ASP A 39 -5.59 6.17 -11.22
N THR A 40 -5.83 7.30 -10.56
CA THR A 40 -6.01 7.36 -9.10
C THR A 40 -7.27 6.63 -8.63
N ASP A 41 -8.31 6.56 -9.46
CA ASP A 41 -9.54 5.82 -9.13
C ASP A 41 -9.26 4.32 -9.13
N ARG A 42 -8.41 3.84 -10.05
CA ARG A 42 -7.90 2.46 -10.02
C ARG A 42 -7.11 2.19 -8.74
N ALA A 43 -6.23 3.09 -8.31
CA ALA A 43 -5.48 2.94 -7.06
C ALA A 43 -6.40 2.87 -5.83
N GLN A 44 -7.38 3.76 -5.73
CA GLN A 44 -8.40 3.73 -4.67
C GLN A 44 -9.20 2.43 -4.68
N SER A 45 -9.63 1.98 -5.87
CA SER A 45 -10.33 0.70 -6.04
C SER A 45 -9.48 -0.50 -5.63
N ALA A 46 -8.17 -0.48 -5.92
CA ALA A 46 -7.25 -1.55 -5.54
C ALA A 46 -7.07 -1.62 -4.02
N GLN A 47 -6.92 -0.48 -3.34
CA GLN A 47 -6.87 -0.41 -1.88
C GLN A 47 -8.18 -0.94 -1.26
N ALA A 48 -9.34 -0.55 -1.79
CA ALA A 48 -10.63 -1.04 -1.30
C ALA A 48 -10.73 -2.58 -1.44
N LYS A 49 -10.37 -3.13 -2.60
CA LYS A 49 -10.36 -4.59 -2.83
C LYS A 49 -9.35 -5.32 -1.95
N ALA A 50 -8.20 -4.72 -1.66
CA ALA A 50 -7.23 -5.32 -0.74
C ALA A 50 -7.78 -5.34 0.69
N ASN A 51 -8.46 -4.27 1.11
CA ASN A 51 -9.17 -4.24 2.38
C ASN A 51 -10.26 -5.30 2.46
N GLU A 52 -11.06 -5.51 1.41
CA GLU A 52 -12.06 -6.59 1.38
C GLU A 52 -11.43 -8.00 1.51
N ARG A 53 -10.19 -8.19 1.04
CA ARG A 53 -9.50 -9.49 1.04
C ARG A 53 -8.64 -9.75 2.27
N ARG A 54 -8.34 -8.71 3.08
CA ARG A 54 -7.52 -8.87 4.29
C ARG A 54 -8.28 -9.66 5.35
N ALA A 55 -7.57 -10.32 6.27
CA ALA A 55 -8.21 -10.92 7.44
C ALA A 55 -8.85 -9.85 8.33
N GLU A 56 -10.06 -10.09 8.85
CA GLU A 56 -10.80 -9.10 9.67
C GLU A 56 -10.02 -8.63 10.91
N SER A 57 -9.15 -9.48 11.47
CA SER A 57 -8.26 -9.16 12.58
C SER A 57 -7.07 -8.27 12.21
N SER A 58 -6.81 -8.05 10.92
CA SER A 58 -5.70 -7.22 10.43
C SER A 58 -6.10 -5.75 10.32
N ALA A 59 -5.14 -4.86 10.59
CA ALA A 59 -5.34 -3.42 10.41
C ALA A 59 -5.75 -3.10 8.95
N PRO A 60 -6.70 -2.17 8.75
CA PRO A 60 -7.07 -1.72 7.41
C PRO A 60 -5.92 -0.93 6.76
N ILE A 61 -5.83 -1.03 5.44
CA ILE A 61 -4.93 -0.24 4.63
C ILE A 61 -5.55 1.13 4.40
N ASN A 62 -4.88 2.18 4.88
CA ASN A 62 -5.25 3.58 4.72
C ASN A 62 -4.11 4.36 4.04
N ALA A 63 -3.69 3.87 2.89
CA ALA A 63 -2.57 4.43 2.15
C ALA A 63 -2.96 5.71 1.40
N ALA A 64 -2.00 6.63 1.27
CA ALA A 64 -2.16 7.81 0.43
C ALA A 64 -2.08 7.42 -1.07
N VAL A 65 -2.88 8.07 -1.91
CA VAL A 65 -2.95 7.77 -3.35
C VAL A 65 -2.39 8.92 -4.17
N PHE A 66 -1.53 8.60 -5.13
CA PHE A 66 -0.83 9.56 -5.97
C PHE A 66 -0.97 9.21 -7.46
N ALA A 67 -0.97 10.23 -8.31
CA ALA A 67 -0.91 10.06 -9.77
C ALA A 67 0.54 9.97 -10.30
N ASP A 68 1.53 10.43 -9.52
CA ASP A 68 2.95 10.37 -9.84
C ASP A 68 3.71 9.69 -8.69
N TYR A 69 4.48 8.65 -9.03
CA TYR A 69 5.28 7.93 -8.05
C TYR A 69 6.44 8.76 -7.51
N ARG A 70 6.93 9.78 -8.25
CA ARG A 70 8.02 10.64 -7.77
C ARG A 70 7.55 11.46 -6.58
N THR A 71 6.40 12.13 -6.72
CA THR A 71 5.74 12.84 -5.63
C THR A 71 5.46 11.91 -4.45
N MET A 72 4.96 10.69 -4.71
CA MET A 72 4.75 9.68 -3.66
C MET A 72 6.04 9.38 -2.88
N LEU A 73 7.16 9.14 -3.58
CA LEU A 73 8.45 8.83 -2.94
C LEU A 73 8.95 10.00 -2.08
N ASP A 74 8.84 11.23 -2.60
CA ASP A 74 9.29 12.43 -1.89
C ASP A 74 8.45 12.73 -0.65
N GLU A 75 7.12 12.55 -0.72
CA GLU A 75 6.20 12.89 0.38
C GLU A 75 6.10 11.80 1.45
N THR A 76 6.25 10.52 1.08
CA THR A 76 5.98 9.40 1.99
C THR A 76 7.22 8.66 2.46
N THR A 77 8.35 8.86 1.79
CA THR A 77 9.67 8.27 2.09
C THR A 77 9.58 6.81 2.53
N PRO A 78 9.07 5.90 1.67
CA PRO A 78 8.89 4.50 2.04
C PRO A 78 10.25 3.78 2.15
N ASP A 79 10.32 2.76 3.00
CA ASP A 79 11.50 1.90 3.15
C ASP A 79 11.67 0.94 1.97
N ALA A 80 10.55 0.55 1.34
CA ALA A 80 10.51 -0.35 0.20
C ALA A 80 9.37 -0.03 -0.77
N VAL A 81 9.56 -0.42 -2.03
CA VAL A 81 8.55 -0.29 -3.10
C VAL A 81 8.26 -1.62 -3.77
N TYR A 82 6.99 -1.86 -4.05
CA TYR A 82 6.52 -2.88 -4.99
C TYR A 82 6.26 -2.26 -6.36
N LEU A 83 6.68 -2.98 -7.42
CA LEU A 83 6.48 -2.62 -8.83
C LEU A 83 5.59 -3.66 -9.53
#